data_AF-A4HZF7-F1
#
_entry.id   AF-A4HZF7-F1
#
_cell.length_a   1.000
_cell.length_b   1.000
_cell.length_c   1.000
_cell.angle_alpha   90.00
_cell.angle_beta   90.00
_cell.angle_gamma   90.00
#
_symmetry.space_group_name_H-M   'P 1'
#
loop_
_entity.id
_entity.type
_entity.pdbx_description
1 polymer ?
#
loop_
_entity_poly.entity_id
_entity_poly.type
_entity_poly.pdbx_seq_one_letter_code
_entity_poly.pdbx_strand_id
1 'polypeptide(L)'
;MQGTWSVLKKNCLNFVPGLALFASQSRDAFATWLKIYNRGYKHGPQEFYEQAEVYTPDYWKRGHSQDKNMWVDMNLSEEVSQKELAQLMHYKHDLWRMGHGLGLGLFLGGYALIPAFFWLSSDTFAPSCFCKTEEEKKAWREAQDMYRYRSAPSYIMDTKWYFDFHAYPWNATQERAWDDLFEKNNVRRDPKLLRPAAEMYDGFLKFYQIRRKSLRHLARSMNLPTFPLLSRTCASTRVRDYWNLAWNEDYMVITQKLHRQMSDEDLHDYAWRRFLAPYDKNLSRDEIMTRVNDYHEFLGPKFVEEGKAPNLIILTNYVLGYYNDPAYLVEDISALDGNDFEYMAHYGKDAFLRRLEFENGPLRDQVEAHTQKLIADRAAAAAEEATAKAPQVTA
;
A
#
# COMPACT_ATOMS: atom_id res chain seq x y z
N MET A 1 7.85 -6.86 22.17
CA MET A 1 8.93 -7.12 21.19
C MET A 1 9.46 -8.53 21.45
N GLN A 2 9.27 -9.47 20.52
CA GLN A 2 10.00 -10.75 20.57
C GLN A 2 11.50 -10.42 20.53
N GLY A 3 12.28 -10.98 21.46
CA GLY A 3 13.71 -10.70 21.52
C GLY A 3 14.39 -11.16 20.22
N THR A 4 15.31 -10.36 19.69
CA THR A 4 16.11 -10.67 18.50
C THR A 4 16.67 -12.11 18.52
N TRP A 5 17.00 -12.61 19.71
CA TRP A 5 17.46 -13.98 19.94
C TRP A 5 16.39 -15.06 19.70
N SER A 6 15.13 -14.85 20.13
CA SER A 6 14.07 -15.83 19.92
C SER A 6 13.72 -15.96 18.44
N VAL A 7 13.69 -14.83 17.72
CA VAL A 7 13.47 -14.79 16.28
C VAL A 7 14.61 -15.50 15.55
N LEU A 8 15.86 -15.21 15.93
CA LEU A 8 17.02 -15.89 15.36
C LEU A 8 16.95 -17.41 15.57
N LYS A 9 16.67 -17.86 16.80
CA LYS A 9 16.57 -19.29 17.11
C LYS A 9 15.48 -19.97 16.26
N LYS A 10 14.30 -19.36 16.16
CA LYS A 10 13.19 -19.83 15.31
C LYS A 10 13.63 -19.97 13.84
N ASN A 11 14.15 -18.89 13.26
CA ASN A 11 14.53 -18.86 11.85
C ASN A 11 15.69 -19.82 11.54
N CYS A 12 16.67 -19.97 12.44
CA CYS A 12 17.74 -20.96 12.29
C CYS A 12 17.20 -22.41 12.31
N LEU A 13 16.28 -22.73 13.22
CA LEU A 13 15.65 -24.06 13.30
C LEU A 13 14.78 -24.36 12.07
N ASN A 14 14.11 -23.33 11.52
CA ASN A 14 13.24 -23.46 10.37
C ASN A 14 13.93 -23.21 9.02
N PHE A 15 15.23 -22.94 8.99
CA PHE A 15 15.94 -22.57 7.77
C PHE A 15 15.85 -23.65 6.68
N VAL A 16 16.25 -24.88 6.97
CA VAL A 16 16.23 -25.99 5.98
C VAL A 16 14.80 -26.37 5.57
N PRO A 17 13.85 -26.57 6.50
CA PRO A 17 12.45 -26.81 6.15
C PRO A 17 11.82 -25.67 5.32
N GLY A 18 12.12 -24.42 5.68
CA GLY A 18 11.61 -23.24 4.98
C GLY A 18 12.22 -23.07 3.59
N LEU A 19 13.50 -23.41 3.41
CA LEU A 19 14.14 -23.48 2.10
C LEU A 19 13.50 -24.56 1.20
N ALA A 20 13.17 -25.73 1.77
CA ALA A 20 12.48 -26.79 1.05
C ALA A 20 11.07 -26.37 0.62
N LEU A 21 10.32 -25.69 1.51
CA LEU A 21 9.00 -25.14 1.19
C LEU A 21 9.09 -24.05 0.11
N PHE A 22 10.08 -23.16 0.20
CA PHE A 22 10.31 -22.14 -0.82
C PHE A 22 10.61 -22.78 -2.20
N ALA A 23 11.45 -23.82 -2.22
CA ALA A 23 11.79 -24.54 -3.43
C ALA A 23 10.58 -25.25 -4.04
N SER A 24 9.72 -25.88 -3.24
CA SER A 24 8.51 -26.53 -3.76
C SER A 24 7.52 -25.53 -4.34
N GLN A 25 7.31 -24.39 -3.67
CA GLN A 25 6.43 -23.32 -4.14
C GLN A 25 6.92 -22.63 -5.41
N SER A 26 8.23 -22.66 -5.68
CA SER A 26 8.81 -21.99 -6.86
C SER A 26 8.25 -22.51 -8.19
N ARG A 27 7.95 -23.81 -8.27
CA ARG A 27 7.41 -24.44 -9.47
C ARG A 27 6.01 -23.92 -9.78
N ASP A 28 5.13 -23.92 -8.79
CA ASP A 28 3.75 -23.49 -8.95
C ASP A 28 3.68 -21.99 -9.21
N ALA A 29 4.48 -21.20 -8.50
CA ALA A 29 4.58 -19.75 -8.73
C ALA A 29 5.09 -19.42 -10.15
N PHE A 30 6.10 -20.15 -10.64
CA PHE A 30 6.59 -19.96 -12.01
C PHE A 30 5.54 -20.34 -13.05
N ALA A 31 4.81 -21.45 -12.85
CA ALA A 31 3.74 -21.86 -13.75
C ALA A 31 2.63 -20.78 -13.83
N THR A 32 2.19 -20.24 -12.69
CA THR A 32 1.21 -19.14 -12.64
C THR A 32 1.74 -17.88 -13.31
N TRP A 33 2.98 -17.48 -13.01
CA TRP A 33 3.59 -16.31 -13.65
C TRP A 33 3.68 -16.47 -15.17
N LEU A 34 4.05 -17.67 -15.66
CA LEU A 34 4.16 -17.95 -17.08
C LEU A 34 2.80 -17.90 -17.79
N LYS A 35 1.73 -18.40 -17.17
CA LYS A 35 0.36 -18.25 -17.70
C LYS A 35 0.01 -16.76 -17.87
N ILE A 36 0.18 -15.96 -16.81
CA ILE A 36 -0.11 -14.52 -16.84
C ILE A 36 0.74 -13.81 -17.90
N TYR A 37 2.03 -14.13 -17.98
CA TYR A 37 2.95 -13.54 -18.95
C TYR A 37 2.53 -13.85 -20.40
N ASN A 38 2.25 -15.12 -20.69
CA ASN A 38 1.82 -15.55 -22.02
C ASN A 38 0.47 -14.93 -22.43
N ARG A 39 -0.46 -14.80 -21.47
CA ARG A 39 -1.75 -14.16 -21.70
C ARG A 39 -1.58 -12.66 -21.97
N GLY A 40 -0.74 -11.99 -21.19
CA GLY A 40 -0.34 -10.60 -21.41
C GLY A 40 0.29 -10.35 -22.78
N TYR A 41 1.12 -11.28 -23.26
CA TYR A 41 1.71 -11.19 -24.60
C TYR A 41 0.69 -11.38 -25.73
N LYS A 42 -0.33 -12.22 -25.53
CA LYS A 42 -1.33 -12.55 -26.56
C LYS A 42 -2.52 -11.60 -26.60
N HIS A 43 -2.99 -11.14 -25.44
CA HIS A 43 -4.26 -10.43 -25.28
C HIS A 43 -4.10 -9.03 -24.70
N GLY A 44 -2.95 -8.74 -24.08
CA GLY A 44 -2.70 -7.45 -23.46
C GLY A 44 -2.48 -6.34 -24.48
N PRO A 45 -2.67 -5.07 -24.08
CA PRO A 45 -2.29 -3.91 -24.89
C PRO A 45 -0.82 -3.96 -25.30
N GLN A 46 -0.49 -3.34 -26.43
CA GLN A 46 0.89 -3.37 -26.94
C GLN A 46 1.89 -2.78 -25.94
N GLU A 47 1.54 -1.65 -25.33
CA GLU A 47 2.44 -1.00 -24.38
C GLU A 47 2.65 -1.81 -23.10
N PHE A 48 1.72 -2.70 -22.75
CA PHE A 48 1.85 -3.57 -21.60
C PHE A 48 2.99 -4.58 -21.78
N TYR A 49 3.10 -5.22 -22.94
CA TYR A 49 4.18 -6.19 -23.16
C TYR A 49 5.51 -5.50 -23.53
N GLU A 50 5.46 -4.37 -24.24
CA GLU A 50 6.67 -3.60 -24.63
C GLU A 50 7.28 -2.83 -23.45
N GLN A 51 6.52 -2.63 -22.37
CA GLN A 51 6.95 -1.89 -21.19
C GLN A 51 7.36 -0.45 -21.56
N ALA A 52 6.42 0.28 -22.18
CA ALA A 52 6.68 1.61 -22.73
C ALA A 52 7.22 2.60 -21.69
N GLU A 53 8.41 3.13 -21.95
CA GLU A 53 9.01 4.13 -21.08
C GLU A 53 8.47 5.52 -21.39
N VAL A 54 8.34 6.33 -20.35
CA VAL A 54 7.91 7.71 -20.45
C VAL A 54 8.99 8.62 -19.90
N TYR A 55 9.23 9.70 -20.64
CA TYR A 55 10.10 10.80 -20.26
C TYR A 55 9.23 12.00 -19.89
N THR A 56 9.41 12.50 -18.68
CA THR A 56 8.78 13.76 -18.25
C THR A 56 9.73 14.93 -18.50
N PRO A 57 9.30 15.97 -19.24
CA PRO A 57 10.10 17.18 -19.47
C PRO A 57 10.52 17.84 -18.16
N ASP A 58 9.61 17.88 -17.19
CA ASP A 58 9.81 18.56 -15.90
C ASP A 58 10.86 17.89 -15.01
N TYR A 59 11.23 16.64 -15.29
CA TYR A 59 12.09 15.87 -14.38
C TYR A 59 13.25 15.14 -15.03
N TRP A 60 13.36 15.07 -16.36
CA TRP A 60 14.38 14.27 -17.06
C TRP A 60 14.50 12.83 -16.51
N LYS A 61 13.39 12.29 -15.98
CA LYS A 61 13.37 11.03 -15.24
C LYS A 61 12.67 9.97 -16.08
N ARG A 62 13.40 8.90 -16.39
CA ARG A 62 12.89 7.69 -17.04
C ARG A 62 11.96 6.95 -16.06
N GLY A 63 10.73 6.69 -16.50
CA GLY A 63 9.76 5.93 -15.73
C GLY A 63 8.88 5.08 -16.63
N HIS A 64 8.04 4.27 -16.01
CA HIS A 64 7.00 3.51 -16.70
C HIS A 64 5.66 4.16 -16.41
N SER A 65 4.85 4.39 -17.45
CA SER A 65 3.50 4.91 -17.24
C SER A 65 2.59 3.81 -16.70
N GLN A 66 1.82 4.14 -15.66
CA GLN A 66 0.72 3.29 -15.20
C GLN A 66 -0.26 3.03 -16.33
N ASP A 67 -0.70 4.10 -17.01
CA ASP A 67 -1.74 4.06 -18.05
C ASP A 67 -1.35 3.19 -19.26
N LYS A 68 -0.05 2.94 -19.46
CA LYS A 68 0.49 2.15 -20.58
C LYS A 68 0.93 0.75 -20.17
N ASN A 69 1.50 0.61 -18.98
CA ASN A 69 2.24 -0.61 -18.61
C ASN A 69 1.55 -1.44 -17.51
N MET A 70 0.30 -1.12 -17.19
CA MET A 70 -0.55 -1.90 -16.31
C MET A 70 -1.82 -2.29 -17.06
N TRP A 71 -2.32 -3.49 -16.76
CA TRP A 71 -3.49 -4.03 -17.43
C TRP A 71 -4.23 -4.98 -16.48
N VAL A 72 -5.52 -4.70 -16.32
CA VAL A 72 -6.47 -5.59 -15.64
C VAL A 72 -7.05 -6.52 -16.70
N ASP A 73 -6.57 -7.75 -16.71
CA ASP A 73 -7.09 -8.81 -17.57
C ASP A 73 -8.44 -9.29 -17.02
N MET A 74 -9.50 -8.74 -17.57
CA MET A 74 -10.89 -9.03 -17.18
C MET A 74 -11.29 -10.50 -17.38
N ASN A 75 -10.50 -11.27 -18.13
CA ASN A 75 -10.75 -12.67 -18.42
C ASN A 75 -9.70 -13.61 -17.80
N LEU A 76 -8.79 -13.11 -16.95
CA LEU A 76 -7.72 -13.92 -16.36
C LEU A 76 -8.25 -15.14 -15.57
N SER A 77 -9.47 -15.05 -15.04
CA SER A 77 -10.08 -16.11 -14.23
C SER A 77 -10.34 -17.40 -15.00
N GLU A 78 -10.28 -17.36 -16.33
CA GLU A 78 -10.40 -18.54 -17.18
C GLU A 78 -9.17 -19.46 -17.08
N GLU A 79 -8.00 -18.92 -16.73
CA GLU A 79 -6.73 -19.66 -16.73
C GLU A 79 -6.04 -19.71 -15.36
N VAL A 80 -6.29 -18.70 -14.52
CA VAL A 80 -5.65 -18.52 -13.22
C VAL A 80 -6.71 -18.20 -12.18
N SER A 81 -6.72 -18.96 -11.09
CA SER A 81 -7.58 -18.72 -9.94
C SER A 81 -7.07 -17.58 -9.06
N GLN A 82 -7.99 -16.97 -8.29
CA GLN A 82 -7.66 -15.98 -7.26
C GLN A 82 -6.62 -16.51 -6.25
N LYS A 83 -6.71 -17.80 -5.89
CA LYS A 83 -5.75 -18.44 -4.97
C LYS A 83 -4.35 -18.57 -5.57
N GLU A 84 -4.25 -18.91 -6.85
CA GLU A 84 -2.96 -18.92 -7.57
C GLU A 84 -2.32 -17.52 -7.59
N LEU A 85 -3.11 -16.45 -7.78
CA LEU A 85 -2.61 -15.06 -7.71
C LEU A 85 -2.13 -14.69 -6.31
N ALA A 86 -2.91 -15.02 -5.27
CA ALA A 86 -2.51 -14.77 -3.88
C ALA A 86 -1.19 -15.47 -3.55
N GLN A 87 -1.05 -16.74 -3.93
CA GLN A 87 0.18 -17.52 -3.75
C GLN A 87 1.37 -16.90 -4.50
N LEU A 88 1.16 -16.45 -5.75
CA LEU A 88 2.21 -15.77 -6.52
C LEU A 88 2.68 -14.47 -5.85
N MET A 89 1.75 -13.68 -5.30
CA MET A 89 2.09 -12.44 -4.60
C MET A 89 2.94 -12.72 -3.34
N HIS A 90 2.56 -13.72 -2.54
CA HIS A 90 3.35 -14.16 -1.39
C HIS A 90 4.73 -14.67 -1.80
N TYR A 91 4.78 -15.53 -2.82
CA TYR A 91 6.03 -16.08 -3.34
C TYR A 91 6.98 -14.99 -3.84
N LYS A 92 6.49 -14.01 -4.60
CA LYS A 92 7.31 -12.88 -5.07
C LYS A 92 7.92 -12.11 -3.90
N HIS A 93 7.17 -11.95 -2.81
CA HIS A 93 7.65 -11.26 -1.62
C HIS A 93 8.77 -12.02 -0.91
N ASP A 94 8.60 -13.34 -0.78
CA ASP A 94 9.60 -14.22 -0.18
C ASP A 94 10.82 -14.42 -1.09
N LEU A 95 10.63 -14.47 -2.41
CA LEU A 95 11.72 -14.56 -3.39
C LEU A 95 12.69 -13.39 -3.22
N TRP A 96 12.18 -12.18 -3.02
CA TRP A 96 13.05 -11.05 -2.74
C TRP A 96 13.84 -11.23 -1.44
N ARG A 97 13.19 -11.63 -0.35
CA ARG A 97 13.87 -11.82 0.95
C ARG A 97 14.93 -12.92 0.88
N MET A 98 14.62 -14.02 0.22
CA MET A 98 15.54 -15.12 -0.04
C MET A 98 16.71 -14.69 -0.92
N GLY A 99 16.43 -13.97 -2.01
CA GLY A 99 17.46 -13.47 -2.93
C GLY A 99 18.47 -12.56 -2.25
N HIS A 100 18.04 -11.73 -1.31
CA HIS A 100 18.96 -10.86 -0.55
C HIS A 100 19.88 -11.67 0.38
N GLY A 101 19.33 -12.60 1.16
CA GLY A 101 20.12 -13.43 2.08
C GLY A 101 21.08 -14.34 1.34
N LEU A 102 20.58 -15.12 0.38
CA LEU A 102 21.39 -16.08 -0.38
C LEU A 102 22.37 -15.41 -1.34
N GLY A 103 21.95 -14.32 -2.00
CA GLY A 103 22.83 -13.57 -2.91
C GLY A 103 24.05 -12.98 -2.21
N LEU A 104 23.88 -12.51 -0.98
CA LEU A 104 24.99 -12.05 -0.15
C LEU A 104 25.94 -13.20 0.22
N GLY A 105 25.40 -14.39 0.48
CA GLY A 105 26.14 -15.63 0.68
C GLY A 105 27.06 -15.97 -0.50
N LEU A 106 26.52 -15.90 -1.72
CA LEU A 106 27.28 -16.15 -2.94
C LEU A 106 28.35 -15.07 -3.19
N PHE A 107 28.07 -13.81 -2.86
CA PHE A 107 29.00 -12.71 -3.10
C PHE A 107 30.17 -12.65 -2.11
N LEU A 108 29.91 -12.86 -0.82
CA LEU A 108 30.93 -12.75 0.25
C LEU A 108 31.54 -14.11 0.67
N GLY A 109 31.00 -15.22 0.18
CA GLY A 109 31.44 -16.56 0.58
C GLY A 109 31.30 -16.78 2.09
N GLY A 110 32.34 -17.36 2.71
CA GLY A 110 32.34 -17.63 4.16
C GLY A 110 32.15 -16.39 5.04
N TYR A 111 32.48 -15.19 4.57
CA TYR A 111 32.29 -13.95 5.33
C TYR A 111 30.83 -13.52 5.45
N ALA A 112 29.93 -14.10 4.64
CA ALA A 112 28.49 -13.85 4.73
C ALA A 112 27.87 -14.38 6.03
N LEU A 113 28.58 -15.21 6.80
CA LEU A 113 28.06 -15.83 8.02
C LEU A 113 27.54 -14.79 9.02
N ILE A 114 28.29 -13.69 9.22
CA ILE A 114 27.90 -12.62 10.15
C ILE A 114 26.61 -11.90 9.66
N PRO A 115 26.55 -11.38 8.42
CA PRO A 115 25.30 -10.83 7.86
C PRO A 115 24.11 -11.81 7.88
N ALA A 116 24.35 -13.11 7.70
CA ALA A 116 23.29 -14.12 7.74
C ALA A 116 22.60 -14.18 9.11
N PHE A 117 23.35 -14.03 10.21
CA PHE A 117 22.74 -13.93 11.55
C PHE A 117 21.84 -12.69 11.68
N PHE A 118 22.25 -11.54 11.15
CA PHE A 118 21.40 -10.34 11.16
C PHE A 118 20.12 -10.54 10.34
N TRP A 119 20.24 -11.15 9.16
CA TRP A 119 19.09 -11.49 8.31
C TRP A 119 18.10 -12.41 9.03
N LEU A 120 18.58 -13.52 9.61
CA LEU A 120 17.74 -14.49 10.30
C LEU A 120 17.22 -13.99 11.65
N SER A 121 17.83 -12.97 12.24
CA SER A 121 17.38 -12.39 13.51
C SER A 121 16.19 -11.43 13.39
N SER A 122 15.67 -11.19 12.19
CA SER A 122 14.61 -10.22 11.92
C SER A 122 13.52 -10.78 11.03
N ASP A 123 12.29 -10.86 11.55
CA ASP A 123 11.13 -11.26 10.76
C ASP A 123 10.76 -10.25 9.67
N THR A 124 11.20 -8.99 9.77
CA THR A 124 11.09 -8.02 8.67
C THR A 124 11.82 -8.50 7.41
N PHE A 125 12.99 -9.13 7.56
CA PHE A 125 13.85 -9.52 6.44
C PHE A 125 13.83 -11.02 6.14
N ALA A 126 13.45 -11.88 7.10
CA ALA A 126 13.26 -13.30 6.87
C ALA A 126 11.97 -13.56 6.03
N PRO A 127 11.97 -14.55 5.12
CA PRO A 127 10.80 -14.93 4.34
C PRO A 127 9.70 -15.57 5.21
N SER A 128 8.45 -15.47 4.77
CA SER A 128 7.31 -16.06 5.47
C SER A 128 7.36 -17.59 5.51
N CYS A 129 8.00 -18.23 4.52
CA CYS A 129 8.19 -19.68 4.50
C CYS A 129 9.01 -20.25 5.67
N PHE A 130 9.67 -19.40 6.48
CA PHE A 130 10.37 -19.83 7.70
C PHE A 130 9.44 -19.89 8.92
N CYS A 131 8.20 -19.43 8.78
CA CYS A 131 7.14 -19.55 9.78
C CYS A 131 6.28 -20.78 9.47
N LYS A 132 6.27 -21.76 10.38
CA LYS A 132 5.55 -23.02 10.25
C LYS A 132 4.20 -23.01 10.94
N THR A 133 4.07 -22.34 12.08
CA THR A 133 2.80 -22.26 12.82
C THR A 133 2.04 -20.98 12.47
N GLU A 134 0.74 -20.97 12.75
CA GLU A 134 -0.10 -19.79 12.52
C GLU A 134 0.30 -18.62 13.43
N GLU A 135 0.75 -18.89 14.65
CA GLU A 135 1.28 -17.87 15.55
C GLU A 135 2.59 -17.27 15.02
N GLU A 136 3.47 -18.08 14.44
CA GLU A 136 4.70 -17.59 13.81
C GLU A 136 4.41 -16.73 12.59
N LYS A 137 3.42 -17.12 11.77
CA LYS A 137 2.97 -16.33 10.62
C LYS A 137 2.33 -15.02 11.08
N LYS A 138 1.49 -15.04 12.12
CA LYS A 138 0.89 -13.82 12.70
C LYS A 138 1.97 -12.86 13.18
N ALA A 139 2.92 -13.33 13.98
CA ALA A 139 4.03 -12.51 14.46
C ALA A 139 4.88 -11.94 13.31
N TRP A 140 5.09 -12.72 12.25
CA TRP A 140 5.78 -12.26 11.05
C TRP A 140 5.03 -11.14 10.32
N ARG A 141 3.70 -11.25 10.21
CA ARG A 141 2.84 -10.21 9.59
C ARG A 141 2.80 -8.95 10.45
N GLU A 142 2.71 -9.07 11.77
CA GLU A 142 2.84 -7.93 12.68
C GLU A 142 4.20 -7.23 12.52
N ALA A 143 5.30 -7.99 12.40
CA ALA A 143 6.62 -7.42 12.16
C ALA A 143 6.70 -6.69 10.81
N GLN A 144 5.96 -7.16 9.79
CA GLN A 144 5.82 -6.43 8.53
C GLN A 144 5.06 -5.12 8.75
N ASP A 145 3.91 -5.15 9.44
CA ASP A 145 3.10 -3.96 9.69
C ASP A 145 3.89 -2.89 10.44
N MET A 146 4.69 -3.28 11.44
CA MET A 146 5.61 -2.38 12.14
C MET A 146 6.65 -1.74 11.21
N TYR A 147 7.10 -2.44 10.16
CA TYR A 147 7.95 -1.84 9.15
C TYR A 147 7.18 -0.87 8.24
N ARG A 148 5.91 -1.16 7.91
CA ARG A 148 5.04 -0.27 7.13
C ARG A 148 4.82 1.06 7.83
N TYR A 149 4.51 1.04 9.13
CA TYR A 149 4.32 2.25 9.94
C TYR A 149 5.54 3.19 9.91
N ARG A 150 6.77 2.65 9.79
CA ARG A 150 7.99 3.49 9.73
C ARG A 150 8.13 4.34 8.47
N SER A 151 7.43 4.00 7.38
CA SER A 151 7.61 4.66 6.08
C SER A 151 6.32 5.23 5.49
N ALA A 152 5.15 4.72 5.87
CA ALA A 152 3.87 5.21 5.36
C ALA A 152 3.62 6.69 5.70
N PRO A 153 3.83 7.20 6.93
CA PRO A 153 3.60 8.61 7.25
C PRO A 153 4.47 9.56 6.40
N SER A 154 5.76 9.23 6.22
CA SER A 154 6.66 10.01 5.38
C SER A 154 6.23 10.01 3.92
N TYR A 155 5.76 8.87 3.39
CA TYR A 155 5.21 8.81 2.03
C TYR A 155 3.99 9.74 1.88
N ILE A 156 3.02 9.57 2.78
CA ILE A 156 1.73 10.27 2.79
C ILE A 156 1.92 11.78 2.90
N MET A 157 2.76 12.23 3.84
CA MET A 157 3.07 13.64 4.03
C MET A 157 3.80 14.24 2.83
N ASP A 158 4.79 13.54 2.29
CA ASP A 158 5.57 14.01 1.14
C ASP A 158 4.72 14.10 -0.14
N THR A 159 3.73 13.22 -0.30
CA THR A 159 2.75 13.33 -1.39
C THR A 159 1.75 14.45 -1.17
N LYS A 160 1.19 14.60 0.05
CA LYS A 160 0.25 15.69 0.35
C LYS A 160 0.88 17.03 0.04
N TRP A 161 2.06 17.26 0.62
CA TRP A 161 2.80 18.49 0.45
C TRP A 161 3.05 18.78 -1.02
N TYR A 162 3.61 17.81 -1.75
CA TYR A 162 3.92 18.00 -3.15
C TYR A 162 2.70 18.41 -3.98
N PHE A 163 1.55 17.77 -3.79
CA PHE A 163 0.38 18.07 -4.60
C PHE A 163 -0.43 19.26 -4.11
N ASP A 164 -0.41 19.60 -2.82
CA ASP A 164 -0.96 20.87 -2.30
C ASP A 164 -0.33 22.08 -3.02
N PHE A 165 0.97 21.99 -3.37
CA PHE A 165 1.67 23.04 -4.12
C PHE A 165 1.40 23.07 -5.63
N HIS A 166 0.97 21.97 -6.23
CA HIS A 166 0.92 21.81 -7.69
C HIS A 166 -0.49 21.55 -8.26
N ALA A 167 -1.45 21.17 -7.42
CA ALA A 167 -2.79 20.79 -7.80
C ALA A 167 -3.79 21.21 -6.72
N TYR A 168 -4.18 22.49 -6.72
CA TYR A 168 -5.15 23.01 -5.74
C TYR A 168 -6.57 22.46 -6.04
N PRO A 169 -7.33 22.00 -5.03
CA PRO A 169 -8.73 21.59 -5.20
C PRO A 169 -9.59 22.73 -5.76
N TRP A 170 -10.53 22.45 -6.66
CA TRP A 170 -11.35 23.50 -7.28
C TRP A 170 -12.58 23.89 -6.46
N ASN A 171 -12.99 23.06 -5.49
CA ASN A 171 -14.12 23.34 -4.61
C ASN A 171 -13.94 22.71 -3.21
N ALA A 172 -14.77 23.16 -2.26
CA ALA A 172 -14.71 22.74 -0.86
C ALA A 172 -14.94 21.22 -0.66
N THR A 173 -15.73 20.57 -1.52
CA THR A 173 -15.94 19.12 -1.44
C THR A 173 -14.66 18.36 -1.80
N GLN A 174 -13.95 18.79 -2.83
CA GLN A 174 -12.68 18.21 -3.25
C GLN A 174 -11.56 18.49 -2.27
N GLU A 175 -11.53 19.69 -1.67
CA GLU A 175 -10.57 20.05 -0.62
C GLU A 175 -10.76 19.16 0.61
N ARG A 176 -12.01 19.00 1.06
CA ARG A 176 -12.33 18.11 2.17
C ARG A 176 -11.96 16.66 1.88
N ALA A 177 -12.32 16.16 0.70
CA ALA A 177 -11.94 14.82 0.29
C ALA A 177 -10.41 14.67 0.25
N TRP A 178 -9.70 15.68 -0.24
CA TRP A 178 -8.25 15.67 -0.26
C TRP A 178 -7.69 15.57 1.16
N ASP A 179 -8.16 16.37 2.12
CA ASP A 179 -7.71 16.29 3.51
C ASP A 179 -8.09 14.96 4.19
N ASP A 180 -9.29 14.44 3.95
CA ASP A 180 -9.77 13.15 4.48
C ASP A 180 -8.86 11.98 4.02
N LEU A 181 -8.23 12.08 2.84
CA LEU A 181 -7.27 11.09 2.35
C LEU A 181 -6.04 10.97 3.27
N PHE A 182 -5.60 12.09 3.85
CA PHE A 182 -4.39 12.19 4.68
C PHE A 182 -4.67 12.19 6.18
N GLU A 183 -5.91 11.89 6.60
CA GLU A 183 -6.22 11.71 8.01
C GLU A 183 -5.35 10.61 8.65
N LYS A 184 -5.25 10.66 9.97
CA LYS A 184 -4.50 9.70 10.79
C LYS A 184 -5.00 8.26 10.66
N ASN A 185 -4.23 7.32 11.17
CA ASN A 185 -4.53 5.90 11.11
C ASN A 185 -5.89 5.55 11.75
N ASN A 186 -6.49 4.48 11.23
CA ASN A 186 -7.77 3.92 11.68
C ASN A 186 -9.03 4.82 11.59
N VAL A 187 -8.94 6.01 10.98
CA VAL A 187 -10.16 6.76 10.64
C VAL A 187 -10.78 6.17 9.37
N ARG A 188 -12.12 6.03 9.37
CA ARG A 188 -12.86 5.58 8.18
C ARG A 188 -12.85 6.69 7.13
N ARG A 189 -12.38 6.33 5.95
CA ARG A 189 -12.29 7.21 4.78
C ARG A 189 -13.43 6.89 3.83
N ASP A 190 -14.44 7.75 3.79
CA ASP A 190 -15.65 7.51 2.97
C ASP A 190 -15.29 7.47 1.47
N PRO A 191 -15.39 6.30 0.81
CA PRO A 191 -15.04 6.17 -0.59
C PRO A 191 -15.95 7.01 -1.51
N LYS A 192 -17.19 7.30 -1.11
CA LYS A 192 -18.13 8.11 -1.90
C LYS A 192 -17.72 9.57 -1.98
N LEU A 193 -17.07 10.07 -0.94
CA LEU A 193 -16.50 11.41 -0.93
C LEU A 193 -15.16 11.44 -1.69
N LEU A 194 -14.32 10.43 -1.44
CA LEU A 194 -12.93 10.41 -1.90
C LEU A 194 -12.77 10.07 -3.38
N ARG A 195 -13.55 9.11 -3.91
CA ARG A 195 -13.36 8.67 -5.30
C ARG A 195 -13.68 9.76 -6.32
N PRO A 196 -14.80 10.50 -6.25
CA PRO A 196 -15.06 11.60 -7.18
C PRO A 196 -13.97 12.69 -7.14
N ALA A 197 -13.42 12.98 -5.96
CA ALA A 197 -12.30 13.91 -5.83
C ALA A 197 -11.01 13.33 -6.43
N ALA A 198 -10.72 12.05 -6.18
CA ALA A 198 -9.57 11.35 -6.76
C ALA A 198 -9.59 11.37 -8.30
N GLU A 199 -10.75 11.21 -8.93
CA GLU A 199 -10.89 11.24 -10.39
C GLU A 199 -10.47 12.56 -11.02
N MET A 200 -10.63 13.67 -10.31
CA MET A 200 -10.07 14.95 -10.74
C MET A 200 -8.54 14.87 -10.80
N TYR A 201 -7.91 14.34 -9.74
CA TYR A 201 -6.47 14.21 -9.64
C TYR A 201 -5.88 13.16 -10.58
N ASP A 202 -6.63 12.13 -10.98
CA ASP A 202 -6.18 11.07 -11.91
C ASP A 202 -5.62 11.63 -13.24
N GLY A 203 -6.12 12.79 -13.68
CA GLY A 203 -5.64 13.49 -14.88
C GLY A 203 -4.30 14.21 -14.70
N PHE A 204 -4.03 14.71 -13.49
CA PHE A 204 -2.88 15.58 -13.19
C PHE A 204 -1.73 14.84 -12.51
N LEU A 205 -2.04 13.97 -11.54
CA LEU A 205 -1.06 13.37 -10.65
C LEU A 205 -0.63 12.01 -11.16
N LYS A 206 0.29 11.94 -12.11
CA LYS A 206 0.65 10.65 -12.73
C LYS A 206 1.70 9.90 -11.91
N PHE A 207 1.57 8.57 -11.80
CA PHE A 207 2.53 7.76 -11.02
C PHE A 207 3.98 7.94 -11.48
N TYR A 208 4.23 8.12 -12.78
CA TYR A 208 5.57 8.37 -13.29
C TYR A 208 6.18 9.72 -12.84
N GLN A 209 5.39 10.64 -12.26
CA GLN A 209 5.86 11.90 -11.68
C GLN A 209 6.27 11.77 -10.20
N ILE A 210 5.97 10.65 -9.53
CA ILE A 210 6.33 10.43 -8.11
C ILE A 210 7.80 10.74 -7.83
N ARG A 211 8.13 11.44 -6.74
CA ARG A 211 9.53 11.78 -6.44
C ARG A 211 10.31 10.53 -6.01
N ARG A 212 11.65 10.55 -6.18
CA ARG A 212 12.51 9.42 -5.79
C ARG A 212 12.40 9.12 -4.30
N LYS A 213 12.30 10.16 -3.47
CA LYS A 213 12.12 10.06 -2.01
C LYS A 213 10.78 9.39 -1.69
N SER A 214 9.65 9.92 -2.17
CA SER A 214 8.32 9.34 -1.94
C SER A 214 8.22 7.90 -2.47
N LEU A 215 8.79 7.61 -3.64
CA LEU A 215 8.82 6.25 -4.18
C LEU A 215 9.60 5.28 -3.29
N ARG A 216 10.67 5.74 -2.64
CA ARG A 216 11.42 4.92 -1.67
C ARG A 216 10.58 4.65 -0.42
N HIS A 217 9.88 5.65 0.11
CA HIS A 217 8.99 5.45 1.26
C HIS A 217 7.81 4.55 0.91
N LEU A 218 7.21 4.72 -0.27
CA LEU A 218 6.16 3.85 -0.80
C LEU A 218 6.64 2.40 -0.96
N ALA A 219 7.79 2.20 -1.58
CA ALA A 219 8.34 0.85 -1.71
C ALA A 219 8.61 0.22 -0.32
N ARG A 220 9.14 0.98 0.64
CA ARG A 220 9.35 0.49 2.02
C ARG A 220 8.04 0.22 2.76
N SER A 221 7.01 1.06 2.60
CA SER A 221 5.68 0.81 3.20
C SER A 221 4.98 -0.40 2.56
N MET A 222 5.37 -0.79 1.35
CA MET A 222 4.98 -2.04 0.71
C MET A 222 5.90 -3.22 1.05
N ASN A 223 6.87 -3.05 1.96
CA ASN A 223 7.92 -4.02 2.31
C ASN A 223 8.81 -4.43 1.12
N LEU A 224 8.83 -3.65 0.04
CA LEU A 224 9.67 -3.90 -1.14
C LEU A 224 11.12 -3.44 -0.90
N PRO A 225 12.11 -4.16 -1.44
CA PRO A 225 13.51 -3.81 -1.24
C PRO A 225 13.87 -2.49 -1.92
N THR A 226 14.54 -1.61 -1.18
CA THR A 226 14.99 -0.29 -1.63
C THR A 226 16.50 -0.14 -1.51
N PHE A 227 17.25 -0.92 -2.30
CA PHE A 227 18.70 -0.81 -2.31
C PHE A 227 19.14 0.51 -2.96
N PRO A 228 20.14 1.21 -2.40
CA PRO A 228 20.65 2.46 -2.97
C PRO A 228 21.12 2.32 -4.42
N LEU A 229 21.61 1.12 -4.78
CA LEU A 229 22.12 0.78 -6.10
C LEU A 229 21.02 0.60 -7.15
N LEU A 230 19.77 0.42 -6.73
CA LEU A 230 18.66 0.21 -7.66
C LEU A 230 18.04 1.55 -8.04
N SER A 231 17.93 1.77 -9.35
CA SER A 231 17.42 3.01 -9.91
C SER A 231 15.95 3.23 -9.55
N ARG A 232 15.49 4.49 -9.67
CA ARG A 232 14.07 4.87 -9.55
C ARG A 232 13.16 3.95 -10.38
N THR A 233 13.61 3.59 -11.58
CA THR A 233 12.89 2.71 -12.50
C THR A 233 12.62 1.35 -11.88
N CYS A 234 13.60 0.71 -11.23
CA CYS A 234 13.39 -0.58 -10.56
C CYS A 234 12.36 -0.50 -9.42
N ALA A 235 12.44 0.53 -8.58
CA ALA A 235 11.47 0.71 -7.49
C ALA A 235 10.05 0.95 -8.03
N SER A 236 9.92 1.78 -9.06
CA SER A 236 8.65 2.07 -9.73
C SER A 236 8.06 0.81 -10.36
N THR A 237 8.87 0.02 -11.07
CA THR A 237 8.47 -1.27 -11.63
C THR A 237 7.98 -2.24 -10.57
N ARG A 238 8.66 -2.36 -9.42
CA ARG A 238 8.20 -3.28 -8.35
C ARG A 238 6.85 -2.88 -7.76
N VAL A 239 6.66 -1.60 -7.48
CA VAL A 239 5.39 -1.06 -6.98
C VAL A 239 4.29 -1.35 -8.00
N ARG A 240 4.54 -1.03 -9.26
CA ARG A 240 3.61 -1.26 -10.36
C ARG A 240 3.28 -2.75 -10.52
N ASP A 241 4.27 -3.63 -10.59
CA ASP A 241 4.07 -5.07 -10.80
C ASP A 241 3.28 -5.71 -9.66
N TYR A 242 3.48 -5.23 -8.43
CA TYR A 242 2.66 -5.64 -7.28
C TYR A 242 1.20 -5.27 -7.49
N TRP A 243 0.93 -4.00 -7.78
CA TRP A 243 -0.44 -3.51 -7.96
C TRP A 243 -1.12 -4.07 -9.21
N ASN A 244 -0.35 -4.43 -10.25
CA ASN A 244 -0.91 -5.09 -11.42
C ASN A 244 -1.48 -6.46 -11.04
N LEU A 245 -0.73 -7.26 -10.27
CA LEU A 245 -1.25 -8.53 -9.75
C LEU A 245 -2.42 -8.30 -8.79
N ALA A 246 -2.33 -7.29 -7.94
CA ALA A 246 -3.38 -6.96 -6.98
C ALA A 246 -4.69 -6.61 -7.70
N TRP A 247 -4.67 -5.74 -8.71
CA TRP A 247 -5.89 -5.37 -9.43
C TRP A 247 -6.48 -6.52 -10.24
N ASN A 248 -5.65 -7.38 -10.83
CA ASN A 248 -6.15 -8.59 -11.49
C ASN A 248 -6.91 -9.50 -10.51
N GLU A 249 -6.39 -9.68 -9.31
CA GLU A 249 -7.08 -10.44 -8.26
C GLU A 249 -8.32 -9.68 -7.72
N ASP A 250 -8.25 -8.36 -7.54
CA ASP A 250 -9.38 -7.54 -7.10
C ASP A 250 -10.55 -7.65 -8.06
N TYR A 251 -10.27 -7.61 -9.36
CA TYR A 251 -11.26 -7.78 -10.41
C TYR A 251 -11.98 -9.12 -10.27
N MET A 252 -11.25 -10.23 -10.05
CA MET A 252 -11.86 -11.54 -9.79
C MET A 252 -12.71 -11.54 -8.51
N VAL A 253 -12.19 -10.98 -7.41
CA VAL A 253 -12.85 -10.97 -6.10
C VAL A 253 -14.15 -10.17 -6.12
N ILE A 254 -14.19 -9.06 -6.88
CA ILE A 254 -15.36 -8.21 -7.02
C ILE A 254 -16.39 -8.88 -7.93
N THR A 255 -16.00 -9.24 -9.15
CA THR A 255 -16.92 -9.78 -10.16
C THR A 255 -17.55 -11.12 -9.75
N GLN A 256 -16.77 -11.98 -9.08
CA GLN A 256 -17.24 -13.28 -8.60
C GLN A 256 -17.75 -13.23 -7.14
N LYS A 257 -17.71 -12.05 -6.49
CA LYS A 257 -18.10 -11.85 -5.08
C LYS A 257 -17.41 -12.79 -4.08
N LEU A 258 -16.15 -13.15 -4.35
CA LEU A 258 -15.40 -14.13 -3.54
C LEU A 258 -15.21 -13.68 -2.08
N HIS A 259 -15.08 -12.38 -1.83
CA HIS A 259 -14.91 -11.80 -0.50
C HIS A 259 -16.03 -12.21 0.49
N ARG A 260 -17.22 -12.59 -0.01
CA ARG A 260 -18.35 -13.05 0.82
C ARG A 260 -18.24 -14.52 1.23
N GLN A 261 -17.48 -15.31 0.47
CA GLN A 261 -17.35 -16.77 0.63
C GLN A 261 -15.98 -17.17 1.20
N MET A 262 -15.00 -16.25 1.19
CA MET A 262 -13.69 -16.46 1.79
C MET A 262 -13.80 -16.77 3.29
N SER A 263 -12.93 -17.67 3.75
CA SER A 263 -12.68 -17.91 5.17
C SER A 263 -12.18 -16.63 5.84
N ASP A 264 -12.24 -16.57 7.17
CA ASP A 264 -11.72 -15.42 7.93
C ASP A 264 -10.23 -15.16 7.64
N GLU A 265 -9.45 -16.24 7.51
CA GLU A 265 -8.03 -16.18 7.18
C GLU A 265 -7.80 -15.64 5.76
N ASP A 266 -8.51 -16.19 4.76
CA ASP A 266 -8.36 -15.78 3.36
C ASP A 266 -8.78 -14.31 3.16
N LEU A 267 -9.86 -13.88 3.83
CA LEU A 267 -10.34 -12.50 3.77
C LEU A 267 -9.33 -11.54 4.42
N HIS A 268 -8.80 -11.91 5.60
CA HIS A 268 -7.80 -11.09 6.28
C HIS A 268 -6.50 -11.02 5.47
N ASP A 269 -6.07 -12.11 4.84
CA ASP A 269 -4.90 -12.12 3.95
C ASP A 269 -5.10 -11.20 2.74
N TYR A 270 -6.25 -11.32 2.08
CA TYR A 270 -6.63 -10.46 0.97
C TYR A 270 -6.59 -8.97 1.34
N ALA A 271 -7.23 -8.60 2.46
CA ALA A 271 -7.26 -7.23 2.96
C ALA A 271 -5.87 -6.73 3.40
N TRP A 272 -5.06 -7.58 4.02
CA TRP A 272 -3.70 -7.23 4.45
C TRP A 272 -2.75 -6.98 3.26
N ARG A 273 -2.90 -7.73 2.17
CA ARG A 273 -2.19 -7.46 0.90
C ARG A 273 -2.65 -6.17 0.23
N ARG A 274 -3.83 -5.63 0.56
CA ARG A 274 -4.27 -4.29 0.12
C ARG A 274 -3.96 -3.19 1.13
N PHE A 275 -3.21 -3.50 2.18
CA PHE A 275 -2.88 -2.54 3.25
C PHE A 275 -4.11 -2.05 4.04
N LEU A 276 -5.22 -2.79 4.01
CA LEU A 276 -6.48 -2.41 4.65
C LEU A 276 -6.59 -2.92 6.08
N ALA A 277 -6.00 -4.08 6.38
CA ALA A 277 -6.17 -4.78 7.65
C ALA A 277 -4.80 -5.10 8.29
N PRO A 278 -4.18 -4.15 9.02
CA PRO A 278 -2.98 -4.43 9.80
C PRO A 278 -3.26 -5.51 10.86
N TYR A 279 -2.39 -6.50 10.96
CA TYR A 279 -2.51 -7.61 11.91
C TYR A 279 -2.41 -7.15 13.37
N ASP A 280 -1.70 -6.06 13.64
CA ASP A 280 -1.57 -5.50 14.99
C ASP A 280 -2.90 -5.00 15.56
N LYS A 281 -3.88 -4.71 14.72
CA LYS A 281 -5.19 -4.19 15.14
C LYS A 281 -6.19 -5.27 15.55
N ASN A 282 -5.92 -6.55 15.25
CA ASN A 282 -6.81 -7.67 15.58
C ASN A 282 -8.29 -7.40 15.22
N LEU A 283 -8.52 -6.95 13.99
CA LEU A 283 -9.85 -6.57 13.51
C LEU A 283 -10.79 -7.77 13.43
N SER A 284 -12.07 -7.54 13.72
CA SER A 284 -13.14 -8.51 13.51
C SER A 284 -13.45 -8.71 12.01
N ARG A 285 -14.10 -9.83 11.66
CA ARG A 285 -14.53 -10.10 10.27
C ARG A 285 -15.37 -8.96 9.70
N ASP A 286 -16.28 -8.40 10.50
CA ASP A 286 -17.19 -7.33 10.06
C ASP A 286 -16.44 -6.02 9.78
N GLU A 287 -15.44 -5.68 10.59
CA GLU A 287 -14.57 -4.52 10.35
C GLU A 287 -13.73 -4.71 9.08
N ILE A 288 -13.18 -5.91 8.87
CA ILE A 288 -12.41 -6.23 7.66
C ILE A 288 -13.32 -6.15 6.42
N MET A 289 -14.51 -6.75 6.48
CA MET A 289 -15.51 -6.68 5.42
C MET A 289 -15.89 -5.23 5.09
N THR A 290 -16.05 -4.39 6.11
CA THR A 290 -16.33 -2.95 5.91
C THR A 290 -15.19 -2.28 5.14
N ARG A 291 -13.93 -2.49 5.54
CA ARG A 291 -12.78 -1.90 4.84
C ARG A 291 -12.61 -2.44 3.42
N VAL A 292 -12.90 -3.72 3.20
CA VAL A 292 -12.85 -4.36 1.87
C VAL A 292 -13.95 -3.79 0.96
N ASN A 293 -15.18 -3.65 1.46
CA ASN A 293 -16.28 -3.06 0.71
C ASN A 293 -16.01 -1.58 0.40
N ASP A 294 -15.52 -0.81 1.37
CA ASP A 294 -15.14 0.60 1.17
C ASP A 294 -14.03 0.71 0.11
N TYR A 295 -13.03 -0.19 0.13
CA TYR A 295 -12.00 -0.28 -0.91
C TYR A 295 -12.56 -0.63 -2.29
N HIS A 296 -13.47 -1.60 -2.39
CA HIS A 296 -14.11 -1.97 -3.67
C HIS A 296 -14.93 -0.82 -4.24
N GLU A 297 -15.63 -0.07 -3.37
CA GLU A 297 -16.33 1.15 -3.78
C GLU A 297 -15.36 2.24 -4.22
N PHE A 298 -14.21 2.37 -3.55
CA PHE A 298 -13.16 3.32 -3.95
C PHE A 298 -12.55 3.00 -5.32
N LEU A 299 -12.41 1.72 -5.71
CA LEU A 299 -11.92 1.39 -7.06
C LEU A 299 -12.83 1.96 -8.16
N GLY A 300 -14.12 2.11 -7.87
CA GLY A 300 -15.10 2.78 -8.72
C GLY A 300 -15.66 1.91 -9.85
N PRO A 301 -16.72 2.40 -10.53
CA PRO A 301 -17.45 1.61 -11.54
C PRO A 301 -16.59 1.27 -12.77
N LYS A 302 -15.75 2.21 -13.23
CA LYS A 302 -14.87 2.00 -14.39
C LYS A 302 -13.85 0.87 -14.20
N PHE A 303 -13.49 0.57 -12.96
CA PHE A 303 -12.63 -0.57 -12.67
C PHE A 303 -13.31 -1.90 -13.02
N VAL A 304 -14.59 -2.03 -12.66
CA VAL A 304 -15.37 -3.24 -12.90
C VAL A 304 -15.88 -3.32 -14.34
N GLU A 305 -16.27 -2.18 -14.92
CA GLU A 305 -16.86 -2.11 -16.26
C GLU A 305 -15.82 -2.15 -17.38
N GLU A 306 -14.66 -1.50 -17.19
CA GLU A 306 -13.65 -1.31 -18.25
C GLU A 306 -12.27 -1.87 -17.87
N GLY A 307 -12.09 -2.41 -16.67
CA GLY A 307 -10.75 -2.79 -16.17
C GLY A 307 -9.85 -1.56 -15.93
N LYS A 308 -10.41 -0.36 -15.86
CA LYS A 308 -9.63 0.88 -15.71
C LYS A 308 -9.21 1.09 -14.27
N ALA A 309 -7.94 0.88 -13.98
CA ALA A 309 -7.39 1.06 -12.65
C ALA A 309 -7.38 2.53 -12.19
N PRO A 310 -7.65 2.81 -10.89
CA PRO A 310 -7.55 4.15 -10.33
C PRO A 310 -6.09 4.60 -10.27
N ASN A 311 -5.85 5.90 -10.13
CA ASN A 311 -4.49 6.40 -10.01
C ASN A 311 -3.74 5.80 -8.81
N LEU A 312 -2.53 5.30 -9.07
CA LEU A 312 -1.78 4.56 -8.07
C LEU A 312 -1.30 5.43 -6.90
N ILE A 313 -1.00 6.70 -7.12
CA ILE A 313 -0.63 7.62 -6.03
C ILE A 313 -1.82 7.83 -5.10
N ILE A 314 -3.00 8.12 -5.66
CA ILE A 314 -4.21 8.34 -4.86
C ILE A 314 -4.62 7.07 -4.13
N LEU A 315 -4.61 5.94 -4.83
CA LEU A 315 -4.94 4.65 -4.24
C LEU A 315 -4.00 4.30 -3.07
N THR A 316 -2.69 4.44 -3.28
CA THR A 316 -1.72 4.09 -2.22
C THR A 316 -1.83 5.03 -1.03
N ASN A 317 -2.19 6.30 -1.20
CA ASN A 317 -2.51 7.19 -0.09
C ASN A 317 -3.78 6.75 0.66
N TYR A 318 -4.84 6.38 -0.07
CA TYR A 318 -6.07 5.85 0.52
C TYR A 318 -5.79 4.63 1.40
N VAL A 319 -5.12 3.62 0.84
CA VAL A 319 -4.90 2.35 1.55
C VAL A 319 -3.82 2.45 2.64
N LEU A 320 -2.76 3.24 2.43
CA LEU A 320 -1.73 3.43 3.46
C LEU A 320 -2.20 4.37 4.58
N GLY A 321 -3.35 5.02 4.43
CA GLY A 321 -4.00 5.76 5.49
C GLY A 321 -4.19 4.93 6.78
N TYR A 322 -4.41 3.62 6.68
CA TYR A 322 -4.46 2.73 7.86
C TYR A 322 -3.12 2.56 8.58
N TYR A 323 -2.01 2.95 7.94
CA TYR A 323 -0.65 2.97 8.49
C TYR A 323 -0.14 4.40 8.76
N ASN A 324 -0.98 5.42 8.61
CA ASN A 324 -0.61 6.83 8.84
C ASN A 324 -0.61 7.18 10.33
N ASP A 325 0.37 6.65 11.07
CA ASP A 325 0.57 6.96 12.47
C ASP A 325 1.65 8.04 12.63
N PRO A 326 1.29 9.28 13.02
CA PRO A 326 2.26 10.37 13.19
C PRO A 326 3.37 10.05 14.19
N ALA A 327 3.16 9.13 15.13
CA ALA A 327 4.18 8.73 16.10
C ALA A 327 5.40 8.05 15.45
N TYR A 328 5.25 7.54 14.22
CA TYR A 328 6.34 6.92 13.46
C TYR A 328 6.97 7.87 12.44
N LEU A 329 6.57 9.14 12.39
CA LEU A 329 7.18 10.13 11.51
C LEU A 329 8.61 10.41 11.99
N VAL A 330 9.59 9.83 11.31
CA VAL A 330 11.03 9.97 11.65
C VAL A 330 11.61 11.30 11.14
N GLU A 331 10.93 11.96 10.21
CA GLU A 331 11.44 13.17 9.55
C GLU A 331 11.02 14.44 10.31
N ASP A 332 12.02 15.22 10.73
CA ASP A 332 11.91 16.61 11.22
C ASP A 332 11.98 17.59 10.04
N ILE A 333 11.50 18.84 10.21
CA ILE A 333 11.66 19.99 9.29
C ILE A 333 13.04 20.01 8.64
N SER A 334 14.11 19.76 9.40
CA SER A 334 15.47 19.82 8.88
C SER A 334 15.75 18.84 7.73
N ALA A 335 14.97 17.76 7.60
CA ALA A 335 15.06 16.81 6.51
C ALA A 335 14.27 17.25 5.25
N LEU A 336 13.41 18.27 5.35
CA LEU A 336 12.81 18.94 4.19
C LEU A 336 13.79 19.90 3.51
N ASP A 337 14.76 20.44 4.25
CA ASP A 337 15.82 21.32 3.73
C ASP A 337 16.75 20.61 2.74
N GLY A 338 16.78 19.27 2.72
CA GLY A 338 17.66 18.47 1.86
C GLY A 338 17.10 18.06 0.50
N ASN A 339 15.92 18.53 0.09
CA ASN A 339 15.32 18.18 -1.21
C ASN A 339 15.69 19.19 -2.31
N ASP A 340 15.70 18.73 -3.58
CA ASP A 340 16.14 19.38 -4.83
C ASP A 340 15.63 20.81 -5.15
N PHE A 341 14.85 21.45 -4.27
CA PHE A 341 14.19 22.74 -4.51
C PHE A 341 14.38 23.70 -3.33
N GLU A 342 15.61 24.21 -3.20
CA GLU A 342 16.02 25.20 -2.20
C GLU A 342 15.08 26.44 -2.16
N TYR A 343 14.42 26.78 -3.27
CA TYR A 343 13.51 27.93 -3.38
C TYR A 343 12.07 27.69 -2.88
N MET A 344 11.64 26.43 -2.70
CA MET A 344 10.31 26.10 -2.13
C MET A 344 10.38 25.91 -0.60
N ALA A 345 11.59 25.96 -0.03
CA ALA A 345 11.86 25.68 1.38
C ALA A 345 11.08 26.59 2.35
N HIS A 346 10.89 27.86 2.00
CA HIS A 346 10.18 28.81 2.86
C HIS A 346 8.68 28.52 2.99
N TYR A 347 8.03 28.05 1.92
CA TYR A 347 6.60 27.75 1.95
C TYR A 347 6.29 26.43 2.67
N GLY A 348 7.16 25.43 2.55
CA GLY A 348 6.99 24.16 3.26
C GLY A 348 7.20 24.27 4.77
N LYS A 349 8.14 25.12 5.20
CA LYS A 349 8.41 25.38 6.61
C LYS A 349 7.20 26.04 7.31
N ASP A 350 6.53 26.97 6.63
CA ASP A 350 5.38 27.69 7.20
C ASP A 350 4.15 26.79 7.37
N ALA A 351 3.87 25.89 6.41
CA ALA A 351 2.76 24.94 6.50
C ALA A 351 2.99 23.85 7.57
N PHE A 352 4.23 23.37 7.73
CA PHE A 352 4.58 22.40 8.77
C PHE A 352 4.59 23.03 10.16
N LEU A 353 5.12 24.26 10.33
CA LEU A 353 5.06 24.99 11.60
C LEU A 353 3.61 25.23 12.04
N ARG A 354 2.72 25.62 11.10
CA ARG A 354 1.29 25.71 11.39
C ARG A 354 0.72 24.36 11.83
N ARG A 355 1.02 23.25 11.14
CA ARG A 355 0.56 21.91 11.55
C ARG A 355 1.10 21.47 12.91
N LEU A 356 2.35 21.77 13.22
CA LEU A 356 2.94 21.46 14.53
C LEU A 356 2.40 22.35 15.65
N GLU A 357 2.06 23.61 15.36
CA GLU A 357 1.30 24.47 16.26
C GLU A 357 -0.17 23.99 16.43
N PHE A 358 -0.76 23.41 15.38
CA PHE A 358 -2.08 22.78 15.43
C PHE A 358 -2.07 21.46 16.22
N GLU A 359 -1.02 20.65 16.09
CA GLU A 359 -0.92 19.32 16.73
C GLU A 359 -0.29 19.36 18.12
N ASN A 360 0.60 20.30 18.41
CA ASN A 360 1.36 20.36 19.67
C ASN A 360 1.42 21.77 20.31
N GLY A 361 0.83 22.79 19.69
CA GLY A 361 0.82 24.15 20.20
C GLY A 361 -0.40 24.48 21.07
N PRO A 362 -0.49 25.72 21.60
CA PRO A 362 -1.58 26.16 22.48
C PRO A 362 -2.98 26.15 21.82
N LEU A 363 -3.05 25.95 20.50
CA LEU A 363 -4.30 25.81 19.74
C LEU A 363 -4.79 24.37 19.64
N ARG A 364 -3.97 23.37 20.01
CA ARG A 364 -4.32 21.95 19.93
C ARG A 364 -5.64 21.64 20.62
N ASP A 365 -5.82 22.09 21.86
CA ASP A 365 -7.03 21.83 22.63
C ASP A 365 -8.27 22.48 21.97
N GLN A 366 -8.09 23.66 21.36
CA GLN A 366 -9.18 24.36 20.65
C GLN A 366 -9.57 23.64 19.36
N VAL A 367 -8.60 23.08 18.65
CA VAL A 367 -8.81 22.34 17.40
C VAL A 367 -9.35 20.95 17.68
N GLU A 368 -8.88 20.26 18.72
CA GLU A 368 -9.48 19.01 19.20
C GLU A 368 -10.94 19.26 19.64
N ALA A 369 -11.22 20.33 20.40
CA ALA A 369 -12.59 20.68 20.79
C ALA A 369 -13.48 21.02 19.59
N HIS A 370 -12.97 21.79 18.62
CA HIS A 370 -13.72 22.11 17.40
C HIS A 370 -13.96 20.87 16.52
N THR A 371 -12.97 19.97 16.42
CA THR A 371 -13.09 18.72 15.66
C THR A 371 -14.09 17.78 16.33
N GLN A 372 -14.06 17.66 17.66
CA GLN A 372 -15.07 16.90 18.42
C GLN A 372 -16.47 17.47 18.25
N LYS A 373 -16.61 18.81 18.24
CA LYS A 373 -17.87 19.47 17.94
C LYS A 373 -18.37 19.13 16.54
N LEU A 374 -17.52 19.22 15.52
CA LEU A 374 -17.87 18.83 14.15
C LEU A 374 -18.23 17.35 14.04
N ILE A 375 -17.56 16.46 14.76
CA ILE A 375 -17.90 15.02 14.81
C ILE A 375 -19.27 14.83 15.45
N ALA A 376 -19.58 15.52 16.55
CA ALA A 376 -20.87 15.47 17.22
C ALA A 376 -22.00 16.02 16.33
N ASP A 377 -21.76 17.16 15.66
CA ASP A 377 -22.72 17.76 14.72
C ASP A 377 -22.98 16.82 13.53
N ARG A 378 -21.95 16.11 13.04
CA ARG A 378 -22.10 15.08 11.99
C ARG A 378 -22.89 13.86 12.48
N ALA A 379 -22.63 13.40 13.70
CA ALA A 379 -23.38 12.29 14.29
C ALA A 379 -24.86 12.65 14.49
N ALA A 380 -25.15 13.89 14.90
CA ALA A 380 -26.50 14.43 15.01
C ALA A 380 -27.19 14.52 13.64
N ALA A 381 -26.52 15.07 12.63
CA ALA A 381 -27.07 15.16 11.27
C ALA A 381 -27.36 13.76 10.66
N ALA A 382 -26.47 12.79 10.88
CA ALA A 382 -26.70 11.40 10.44
C ALA A 382 -27.88 10.74 11.17
N ALA A 383 -28.09 11.05 12.45
CA ALA A 383 -29.24 10.56 13.22
C ALA A 383 -30.56 11.22 12.76
N GLU A 384 -30.54 12.50 12.41
CA GLU A 384 -31.69 13.21 11.81
C GLU A 384 -32.04 12.63 10.44
N GLU A 385 -31.05 12.32 9.60
CA GLU A 385 -31.30 11.71 8.30
C GLU A 385 -31.84 10.27 8.41
N ALA A 386 -31.42 9.52 9.44
CA ALA A 386 -31.92 8.18 9.74
C ALA A 386 -33.37 8.19 10.26
N THR A 387 -33.74 9.20 11.06
CA THR A 387 -35.12 9.38 11.55
C THR A 387 -36.05 9.91 10.46
N ALA A 388 -35.56 10.72 9.52
CA ALA A 388 -36.34 11.18 8.36
C ALA A 388 -36.65 10.08 7.33
N LYS A 389 -35.85 8.99 7.28
CA LYS A 389 -36.06 7.84 6.37
C LYS A 389 -36.81 6.67 7.01
N ALA A 390 -37.19 6.75 8.29
CA ALA A 390 -38.03 5.73 8.92
C ALA A 390 -39.46 5.83 8.35
N PRO A 391 -40.05 4.74 7.84
CA PRO A 391 -41.41 4.77 7.32
C PRO A 391 -42.36 5.14 8.46
N GLN A 392 -43.17 6.19 8.26
CA GLN A 392 -44.28 6.50 9.15
C GLN A 392 -45.24 5.31 9.13
N VAL A 393 -45.19 4.47 10.17
CA VAL A 393 -46.24 3.50 10.45
C VAL A 393 -47.43 4.32 10.96
N THR A 394 -48.30 4.71 10.04
CA THR A 394 -49.64 5.19 10.40
C THR A 394 -50.45 4.00 10.91
N ALA A 395 -50.88 4.11 12.18
CA ALA A 395 -51.83 3.21 12.82
C ALA A 395 -53.25 3.37 12.26
#